data_AF-A0A6P7SGU4-F1
#
_entry.id   AF-A0A6P7SGU4-F1
#
_cell.length_a   1.000
_cell.length_b   1.000
_cell.length_c   1.000
_cell.angle_alpha   90.00
_cell.angle_beta   90.00
_cell.angle_gamma   90.00
#
_symmetry.space_group_name_H-M   'P 1'
#
loop_
_entity.id
_entity.type
_entity.pdbx_description
1 polymer ?
#
loop_
_entity_poly.entity_id
_entity_poly.type
_entity_poly.pdbx_seq_one_letter_code
_entity_poly.pdbx_strand_id
1 'polypeptide(L)'
;MALKRYVLRCCFKMKTRYSLKKVFFSVTLITLCFFLYIFQLQFRNVKNSEQLLIEDHAVMSHFNLHGKRVSSVSVSNTKLIISNGSSAIKTDSFKSKFSVESSTVKHQQMSKVPGAKLLTKTRNTNKFFINDQTDLKSLFKNKVFMTKIDCQKVAHYDINEVNKGIKFQNAKQYIGLPDSYFRNLTQNCNNFKQKMGYITSHMTEEELYFPLAYSILMYKDIEQVERLLRAIYRPQNFYCIHVDQKSKSSILKTMKAIAKCFTHVHILSPSINVRWGEFSVLEPELLCMKQLLRYKWKYFINLTGQEFPLKTNYQLVRILKAYNGANDVEGTQKRANTNRWEKSGPPPHGIKPIKGSVHVVVQRGFVDYALNSPVAKDLLEWTKTVQIPDELYFATLNHNPHLKVPGSYTGIPETGPDKPFLARYKIWENTDIPFPYNCKGKTSRSICVFGLGDLQMLTTTPALFANKFFLPYHPLLQKCLEDWHFNKTRDYYLYNKKFNTSFYENLSFVKNKI
;
A
#
# COMPACT_ATOMS: atom_id res chain seq x y z
N MET A 1 -43.87 38.08 -13.07
CA MET A 1 -44.25 39.05 -12.02
C MET A 1 -45.70 38.91 -11.48
N ALA A 2 -46.54 37.99 -11.98
CA ALA A 2 -47.88 37.75 -11.40
C ALA A 2 -47.89 36.83 -10.16
N LEU A 3 -46.89 35.95 -9.97
CA LEU A 3 -46.83 35.02 -8.82
C LEU A 3 -46.40 35.70 -7.51
N LYS A 4 -45.69 36.84 -7.58
CA LYS A 4 -45.26 37.62 -6.41
C LYS A 4 -46.39 38.45 -5.77
N ARG A 5 -47.47 38.74 -6.50
CA ARG A 5 -48.64 39.48 -5.98
C ARG A 5 -49.71 38.58 -5.34
N TYR A 6 -49.70 37.27 -5.63
CA TYR A 6 -50.63 36.31 -5.00
C TYR A 6 -50.17 35.88 -3.60
N VAL A 7 -48.85 35.73 -3.41
CA VAL A 7 -48.26 35.29 -2.12
C VAL A 7 -48.31 36.41 -1.06
N LEU A 8 -48.20 37.69 -1.43
CA LEU A 8 -48.28 38.81 -0.47
C LEU A 8 -49.71 39.13 0.00
N ARG A 9 -50.77 38.72 -0.72
CA ARG A 9 -52.17 38.93 -0.30
C ARG A 9 -52.69 37.84 0.65
N CYS A 10 -52.11 36.65 0.66
CA CYS A 10 -52.45 35.60 1.64
C CYS A 10 -51.78 35.83 3.01
N CYS A 11 -50.61 36.48 3.07
CA CYS A 11 -49.91 36.72 4.34
C CYS A 11 -50.43 37.91 5.17
N PHE A 12 -51.26 38.80 4.61
CA PHE A 12 -51.76 39.98 5.34
C PHE A 12 -53.14 39.79 6.00
N LYS A 13 -53.76 38.60 5.89
CA LYS A 13 -55.12 38.35 6.40
C LYS A 13 -55.24 37.22 7.44
N MET A 14 -54.13 36.87 8.11
CA MET A 14 -54.15 35.93 9.25
C MET A 14 -53.37 36.45 10.48
N LYS A 15 -53.44 37.76 10.73
CA LYS A 15 -53.11 38.34 12.03
C LYS A 15 -54.43 38.58 12.78
N THR A 16 -54.98 37.52 13.39
CA THR A 16 -55.80 37.58 14.62
C THR A 16 -56.34 36.19 14.96
N ARG A 17 -56.02 35.77 16.19
CA ARG A 17 -56.62 34.66 16.98
C ARG A 17 -56.30 33.21 16.56
N TYR A 18 -56.03 32.41 17.59
CA TYR A 18 -55.98 30.93 17.71
C TYR A 18 -54.60 30.22 17.79
N SER A 19 -54.27 29.90 19.05
CA SER A 19 -53.47 28.81 19.66
C SER A 19 -52.59 27.89 18.79
N LEU A 20 -51.29 27.87 19.13
CA LEU A 20 -50.30 26.86 18.74
C LEU A 20 -50.63 25.48 19.36
N LYS A 21 -51.25 24.56 18.60
CA LYS A 21 -51.08 23.10 18.81
C LYS A 21 -51.56 22.17 17.68
N LYS A 22 -51.92 22.67 16.48
CA LYS A 22 -52.44 21.82 15.37
C LYS A 22 -51.79 22.01 13.98
N VAL A 23 -50.60 22.63 13.89
CA VAL A 23 -49.91 22.84 12.60
C VAL A 23 -48.87 21.74 12.28
N PHE A 24 -48.52 20.87 13.23
CA PHE A 24 -47.51 19.81 13.04
C PHE A 24 -48.01 18.54 12.32
N PHE A 25 -49.31 18.44 12.00
CA PHE A 25 -49.87 17.24 11.35
C PHE A 25 -50.18 17.39 9.85
N SER A 26 -50.10 18.60 9.28
CA SER A 26 -50.43 18.85 7.87
C SER A 26 -49.21 18.99 6.95
N VAL A 27 -48.02 19.27 7.50
CA VAL A 27 -46.77 19.41 6.72
C VAL A 27 -46.09 18.04 6.50
N THR A 28 -46.33 17.09 7.41
CA THR A 28 -45.86 15.69 7.33
C THR A 28 -46.63 14.85 6.31
N LEU A 29 -47.90 15.18 6.01
CA LEU A 29 -48.71 14.42 5.05
C LEU A 29 -48.36 14.76 3.59
N ILE A 30 -48.01 16.02 3.31
CA ILE A 30 -47.65 16.48 1.96
C ILE A 30 -46.25 15.97 1.56
N THR A 31 -45.34 15.84 2.52
CA THR A 31 -44.01 15.25 2.30
C THR A 31 -44.08 13.73 2.12
N LEU A 32 -44.97 13.03 2.82
CA LEU A 32 -45.17 11.58 2.63
C LEU A 32 -45.78 11.23 1.26
N CYS A 33 -46.74 12.02 0.76
CA CYS A 33 -47.32 11.81 -0.56
C CYS A 33 -46.33 12.06 -1.70
N PHE A 34 -45.39 13.00 -1.53
CA PHE A 34 -44.34 13.26 -2.52
C PHE A 34 -43.30 12.12 -2.55
N PHE A 35 -42.98 11.52 -1.40
CA PHE A 35 -42.08 10.37 -1.32
C PHE A 35 -42.72 9.08 -1.87
N LEU A 36 -44.01 8.83 -1.62
CA LEU A 36 -44.72 7.66 -2.16
C LEU A 36 -44.92 7.73 -3.69
N TYR A 37 -45.10 8.93 -4.25
CA TYR A 37 -45.18 9.12 -5.71
C TYR A 37 -43.82 8.85 -6.40
N ILE A 38 -42.71 9.26 -5.78
CA ILE A 38 -41.35 8.95 -6.28
C ILE A 38 -41.03 7.45 -6.10
N PHE A 39 -41.50 6.81 -5.02
CA PHE A 39 -41.31 5.37 -4.80
C PHE A 39 -42.07 4.51 -5.81
N GLN A 40 -43.29 4.91 -6.23
CA GLN A 40 -44.04 4.19 -7.26
C GLN A 40 -43.47 4.35 -8.68
N LEU A 41 -42.78 5.46 -8.97
CA LEU A 41 -42.14 5.66 -10.28
C LEU A 41 -40.81 4.88 -10.42
N GLN A 42 -40.15 4.49 -9.31
CA GLN A 42 -38.94 3.68 -9.37
C GLN A 42 -39.17 2.16 -9.38
N PHE A 43 -40.35 1.67 -8.99
CA PHE A 43 -40.65 0.22 -8.95
C PHE A 43 -41.43 -0.33 -10.15
N ARG A 44 -41.64 0.47 -11.21
CA ARG A 44 -42.38 0.03 -12.40
C ARG A 44 -41.53 -0.63 -13.51
N ASN A 45 -40.22 -0.83 -13.32
CA ASN A 45 -39.32 -1.36 -14.36
C ASN A 45 -38.36 -2.47 -13.89
N VAL A 46 -38.73 -3.30 -12.91
CA VAL A 46 -37.95 -4.50 -12.57
C VAL A 46 -38.89 -5.70 -12.35
N LYS A 47 -39.21 -6.40 -13.43
CA LYS A 47 -39.60 -7.80 -13.43
C LYS A 47 -38.99 -8.46 -14.67
N ASN A 48 -38.36 -9.61 -14.44
CA ASN A 48 -37.76 -10.56 -15.39
C ASN A 48 -36.25 -10.41 -15.67
N SER A 49 -35.42 -11.05 -14.85
CA SER A 49 -34.62 -12.21 -15.27
C SER A 49 -33.75 -12.70 -14.10
N GLU A 50 -34.10 -13.88 -13.58
CA GLU A 50 -33.19 -14.72 -12.81
C GLU A 50 -32.23 -15.47 -13.75
N GLN A 51 -31.08 -15.87 -13.20
CA GLN A 51 -30.01 -16.71 -13.77
C GLN A 51 -29.03 -16.04 -14.76
N LEU A 52 -27.85 -15.65 -14.25
CA LEU A 52 -26.55 -16.19 -14.72
C LEU A 52 -25.38 -15.66 -13.87
N LEU A 53 -24.59 -16.59 -13.32
CA LEU A 53 -23.12 -16.58 -13.08
C LEU A 53 -22.46 -15.33 -12.44
N ILE A 54 -21.88 -15.54 -11.24
CA ILE A 54 -20.96 -14.62 -10.57
C ILE A 54 -19.52 -14.95 -11.00
N GLU A 55 -18.98 -14.15 -11.92
CA GLU A 55 -17.54 -13.94 -12.13
C GLU A 55 -17.22 -12.45 -11.92
N ASP A 56 -15.99 -12.21 -11.46
CA ASP A 56 -15.36 -10.96 -11.03
C ASP A 56 -15.63 -9.68 -11.85
N HIS A 57 -16.08 -8.58 -11.22
CA HIS A 57 -15.79 -7.18 -11.59
C HIS A 57 -16.02 -6.26 -10.36
N ALA A 58 -15.16 -5.35 -9.89
CA ALA A 58 -14.31 -4.32 -10.49
C ALA A 58 -15.07 -3.13 -11.15
N VAL A 59 -15.25 -2.07 -10.35
CA VAL A 59 -15.23 -0.62 -10.68
C VAL A 59 -16.16 -0.13 -11.82
N MET A 60 -17.25 0.56 -11.44
CA MET A 60 -17.93 1.54 -12.31
C MET A 60 -17.59 2.96 -11.88
N SER A 61 -16.89 3.70 -12.75
CA SER A 61 -16.84 5.16 -12.75
C SER A 61 -17.43 5.65 -14.08
N HIS A 62 -18.51 6.44 -14.01
CA HIS A 62 -19.17 7.01 -15.17
C HIS A 62 -18.30 8.07 -15.87
N PHE A 63 -18.03 7.87 -17.16
CA PHE A 63 -17.69 8.94 -18.10
C PHE A 63 -18.98 9.59 -18.60
N ASN A 64 -19.03 10.92 -18.56
CA ASN A 64 -20.10 11.70 -19.16
C ASN A 64 -19.46 12.76 -20.04
N LEU A 65 -19.44 12.55 -21.36
CA LEU A 65 -19.10 13.55 -22.36
C LEU A 65 -20.04 13.38 -23.56
N HIS A 66 -20.85 14.43 -23.76
CA HIS A 66 -21.69 14.77 -24.91
C HIS A 66 -22.48 13.67 -25.63
N GLY A 67 -23.81 13.78 -25.51
CA GLY A 67 -24.79 12.82 -25.97
C GLY A 67 -24.71 12.45 -27.46
N LYS A 68 -24.65 11.13 -27.70
CA LYS A 68 -25.23 10.35 -28.80
C LYS A 68 -25.37 8.91 -28.29
N ARG A 69 -26.58 8.32 -28.36
CA ARG A 69 -26.86 6.94 -27.90
C ARG A 69 -26.26 5.92 -28.88
N VAL A 70 -25.46 4.97 -28.39
CA VAL A 70 -25.02 3.76 -29.13
C VAL A 70 -25.97 2.62 -28.74
N SER A 71 -26.54 1.91 -29.72
CA SER A 71 -27.61 0.93 -29.50
C SER A 71 -27.18 -0.53 -29.38
N SER A 72 -25.96 -0.92 -29.80
CA SER A 72 -25.36 -2.23 -29.45
C SER A 72 -23.88 -2.32 -29.88
N VAL A 73 -23.09 -3.14 -29.16
CA VAL A 73 -21.72 -3.53 -29.51
C VAL A 73 -21.59 -5.03 -29.27
N SER A 74 -21.13 -5.78 -30.28
CA SER A 74 -20.79 -7.21 -30.12
C SER A 74 -19.37 -7.49 -30.63
N VAL A 75 -18.67 -8.40 -29.96
CA VAL A 75 -17.29 -8.78 -30.26
C VAL A 75 -17.25 -10.27 -30.59
N SER A 76 -16.68 -10.60 -31.75
CA SER A 76 -16.26 -11.95 -32.10
C SER A 76 -14.78 -11.90 -32.47
N ASN A 77 -14.07 -13.01 -32.22
CA ASN A 77 -12.62 -13.17 -32.07
C ASN A 77 -11.70 -12.69 -33.22
N THR A 78 -12.20 -11.93 -34.19
CA THR A 78 -11.36 -11.26 -35.20
C THR A 78 -11.90 -9.94 -35.75
N LYS A 79 -13.06 -9.39 -35.32
CA LYS A 79 -13.57 -8.08 -35.83
C LYS A 79 -14.49 -7.36 -34.84
N LEU A 80 -14.38 -6.03 -34.82
CA LEU A 80 -15.26 -5.10 -34.10
C LEU A 80 -16.28 -4.51 -35.09
N ILE A 81 -17.57 -4.71 -34.86
CA ILE A 81 -18.64 -4.20 -35.73
C ILE A 81 -19.42 -3.14 -34.95
N ILE A 82 -19.47 -1.91 -35.48
CA ILE A 82 -20.27 -0.80 -34.96
C ILE A 82 -21.36 -0.51 -35.98
N SER A 83 -22.62 -0.76 -35.65
CA SER A 83 -23.76 -0.37 -36.49
C SER A 83 -24.40 0.89 -35.95
N ASN A 84 -24.32 1.99 -36.70
CA ASN A 84 -25.23 3.12 -36.57
C ASN A 84 -26.35 2.93 -37.60
N GLY A 85 -27.60 2.98 -37.16
CA GLY A 85 -28.74 2.89 -38.06
C GLY A 85 -28.62 3.92 -39.18
N SER A 86 -28.67 3.43 -40.42
CA SER A 86 -28.56 4.15 -41.71
C SER A 86 -27.13 4.32 -42.24
N SER A 87 -26.83 3.59 -43.32
CA SER A 87 -25.63 3.56 -44.17
C SER A 87 -24.44 2.69 -43.69
N ALA A 88 -24.22 1.59 -44.41
CA ALA A 88 -23.04 0.72 -44.28
C ALA A 88 -21.91 1.27 -45.16
N ILE A 89 -20.76 1.60 -44.56
CA ILE A 89 -19.53 1.93 -45.29
C ILE A 89 -18.59 0.73 -45.19
N LYS A 90 -18.44 -0.01 -46.29
CA LYS A 90 -17.37 -1.00 -46.48
C LYS A 90 -16.08 -0.26 -46.83
N THR A 91 -14.96 -0.63 -46.22
CA THR A 91 -13.63 -0.32 -46.76
C THR A 91 -12.79 -1.60 -46.77
N ASP A 92 -12.20 -1.86 -47.93
CA ASP A 92 -11.45 -3.07 -48.28
C ASP A 92 -9.97 -3.02 -47.85
N SER A 93 -9.42 -4.23 -47.75
CA SER A 93 -8.02 -4.66 -47.66
C SER A 93 -6.87 -3.64 -47.59
N PHE A 94 -5.93 -3.89 -46.68
CA PHE A 94 -4.50 -3.67 -46.95
C PHE A 94 -3.65 -4.83 -46.39
N LYS A 95 -3.06 -5.59 -47.32
CA LYS A 95 -1.93 -6.51 -47.14
C LYS A 95 -0.66 -5.73 -47.50
N SER A 96 0.35 -5.72 -46.62
CA SER A 96 1.77 -5.58 -47.00
C SER A 96 2.64 -6.11 -45.86
N LYS A 97 3.23 -7.32 -45.99
CA LYS A 97 4.61 -7.56 -46.44
C LYS A 97 5.65 -6.78 -45.62
N PHE A 98 6.22 -7.44 -44.61
CA PHE A 98 7.63 -7.26 -44.22
C PHE A 98 8.17 -8.60 -43.70
N SER A 99 8.96 -9.24 -44.56
CA SER A 99 9.92 -10.30 -44.28
C SER A 99 11.27 -9.64 -44.04
N VAL A 100 11.95 -9.95 -42.93
CA VAL A 100 13.40 -9.71 -42.80
C VAL A 100 14.05 -10.93 -42.16
N GLU A 101 15.07 -11.37 -42.86
CA GLU A 101 15.85 -12.59 -42.71
C GLU A 101 16.71 -12.64 -41.46
N SER A 102 16.96 -13.89 -41.05
CA SER A 102 18.05 -14.29 -40.18
C SER A 102 19.41 -13.84 -40.75
N SER A 103 20.18 -13.10 -39.97
CA SER A 103 21.61 -12.96 -40.20
C SER A 103 22.40 -13.24 -38.91
N THR A 104 23.19 -14.30 -39.03
CA THR A 104 24.39 -14.65 -38.27
C THR A 104 25.21 -13.43 -37.84
N VAL A 105 25.44 -13.27 -36.53
CA VAL A 105 26.53 -12.45 -36.00
C VAL A 105 27.66 -13.36 -35.56
N LYS A 106 28.76 -13.25 -36.30
CA LYS A 106 30.06 -13.88 -36.06
C LYS A 106 30.63 -13.45 -34.71
N HIS A 107 31.23 -14.41 -34.01
CA HIS A 107 32.15 -14.14 -32.91
C HIS A 107 33.31 -13.26 -33.39
N GLN A 108 33.46 -12.09 -32.77
CA GLN A 108 34.70 -11.33 -32.79
C GLN A 108 35.36 -11.45 -31.41
N GLN A 109 36.56 -12.01 -31.42
CA GLN A 109 37.48 -12.09 -30.30
C GLN A 109 37.78 -10.67 -29.78
N MET A 110 37.58 -10.45 -28.47
CA MET A 110 38.29 -9.41 -27.75
C MET A 110 39.42 -10.02 -26.93
N SER A 111 40.56 -9.38 -27.09
CA SER A 111 41.90 -9.66 -26.62
C SER A 111 42.06 -9.81 -25.11
N LYS A 112 42.99 -10.70 -24.77
CA LYS A 112 43.57 -11.04 -23.46
C LYS A 112 43.85 -9.81 -22.58
N VAL A 113 43.28 -9.81 -21.37
CA VAL A 113 43.83 -9.10 -20.20
C VAL A 113 44.49 -10.16 -19.30
N PRO A 114 45.81 -10.09 -19.01
CA PRO A 114 46.48 -11.07 -18.16
C PRO A 114 46.20 -10.78 -16.69
N GLY A 115 45.71 -11.77 -15.92
CA GLY A 115 45.60 -11.64 -14.47
C GLY A 115 44.55 -12.49 -13.74
N ALA A 116 43.73 -13.29 -14.42
CA ALA A 116 42.77 -14.17 -13.74
C ALA A 116 43.29 -15.61 -13.69
N LYS A 117 43.92 -16.00 -12.57
CA LYS A 117 44.19 -17.40 -12.25
C LYS A 117 42.86 -18.15 -12.09
N LEU A 118 42.66 -19.15 -12.95
CA LEU A 118 41.59 -20.12 -12.88
C LEU A 118 41.74 -20.92 -11.57
N LEU A 119 40.95 -20.59 -10.54
CA LEU A 119 40.86 -21.43 -9.35
C LEU A 119 39.98 -22.64 -9.67
N THR A 120 40.66 -23.76 -9.90
CA THR A 120 40.10 -25.10 -10.05
C THR A 120 39.39 -25.53 -8.77
N LYS A 121 38.08 -25.75 -8.90
CA LYS A 121 37.24 -26.77 -8.23
C LYS A 121 37.82 -27.38 -6.95
N THR A 122 37.53 -26.77 -5.81
CA THR A 122 37.47 -27.47 -4.51
C THR A 122 36.01 -27.75 -4.15
N ARG A 123 35.68 -29.06 -4.14
CA ARG A 123 34.46 -29.62 -3.57
C ARG A 123 34.50 -29.47 -2.05
N ASN A 124 33.74 -28.53 -1.51
CA ASN A 124 32.92 -28.68 -0.30
C ASN A 124 32.36 -27.30 0.07
N THR A 125 31.20 -26.99 -0.47
CA THR A 125 30.29 -26.03 0.15
C THR A 125 28.96 -26.75 0.31
N ASN A 126 28.46 -26.78 1.54
CA ASN A 126 27.10 -27.20 1.86
C ASN A 126 26.13 -26.37 1.01
N LYS A 127 25.73 -26.94 -0.14
CA LYS A 127 24.65 -26.46 -0.98
C LYS A 127 23.34 -26.75 -0.25
N PHE A 128 22.86 -25.77 0.49
CA PHE A 128 21.44 -25.61 0.74
C PHE A 128 21.04 -24.18 0.40
N PHE A 129 21.15 -23.87 -0.89
CA PHE A 129 20.18 -22.97 -1.52
C PHE A 129 18.93 -23.83 -1.71
N ILE A 130 17.75 -23.35 -1.31
CA ILE A 130 16.48 -23.99 -1.72
C ILE A 130 16.38 -23.77 -3.23
N ASN A 131 16.96 -24.70 -3.98
CA ASN A 131 17.17 -24.60 -5.42
C ASN A 131 16.44 -25.73 -6.13
N ASP A 132 15.20 -26.00 -5.71
CA ASP A 132 14.27 -26.81 -6.48
C ASP A 132 12.84 -26.27 -6.34
N GLN A 133 12.17 -26.15 -7.49
CA GLN A 133 10.76 -25.72 -7.62
C GLN A 133 9.83 -26.69 -6.87
N THR A 134 10.27 -27.94 -6.69
CA THR A 134 9.62 -29.01 -5.93
C THR A 134 9.52 -28.71 -4.43
N ASP A 135 10.56 -28.15 -3.81
CA ASP A 135 10.58 -27.78 -2.39
C ASP A 135 9.69 -26.57 -2.08
N LEU A 136 9.62 -25.59 -2.99
CA LEU A 136 8.67 -24.47 -2.85
C LEU A 136 7.22 -24.94 -2.98
N LYS A 137 6.92 -25.88 -3.89
CA LYS A 137 5.59 -26.52 -3.93
C LYS A 137 5.27 -27.23 -2.61
N SER A 138 6.25 -27.89 -1.99
CA SER A 138 6.06 -28.56 -0.69
C SER A 138 5.72 -27.57 0.45
N LEU A 139 6.33 -26.37 0.45
CA LEU A 139 6.05 -25.29 1.40
C LEU A 139 4.56 -24.91 1.40
N PHE A 140 3.92 -24.96 0.23
CA PHE A 140 2.52 -24.60 0.03
C PHE A 140 1.53 -25.76 0.19
N LYS A 141 1.97 -27.02 0.03
CA LYS A 141 1.11 -28.21 0.13
C LYS A 141 0.60 -28.46 1.57
N ASN A 142 1.40 -28.11 2.58
CA ASN A 142 1.14 -28.56 3.96
C ASN A 142 0.75 -27.45 4.95
N LYS A 143 0.67 -26.19 4.51
CA LYS A 143 0.25 -25.06 5.37
C LYS A 143 -1.18 -24.66 5.10
N VAL A 144 -2.13 -25.50 5.52
CA VAL A 144 -3.48 -25.02 5.81
C VAL A 144 -3.44 -24.46 7.22
N PHE A 145 -3.42 -23.14 7.34
CA PHE A 145 -3.52 -22.50 8.64
C PHE A 145 -4.96 -22.60 9.14
N MET A 146 -5.31 -23.73 9.75
CA MET A 146 -6.65 -23.97 10.24
C MET A 146 -6.88 -23.19 11.53
N THR A 147 -7.71 -22.16 11.45
CA THR A 147 -8.42 -21.59 12.60
C THR A 147 -9.84 -22.14 12.64
N LYS A 148 -10.49 -22.14 13.82
CA LYS A 148 -11.95 -22.40 13.91
C LYS A 148 -12.79 -21.37 13.13
N ILE A 149 -12.14 -20.30 12.68
CA ILE A 149 -12.68 -19.19 11.91
C ILE A 149 -12.21 -19.33 10.47
N ASP A 150 -13.11 -19.20 9.51
CA ASP A 150 -12.79 -19.21 8.09
C ASP A 150 -12.34 -17.80 7.66
N CYS A 151 -11.03 -17.59 7.61
CA CYS A 151 -10.45 -16.30 7.22
C CYS A 151 -10.78 -15.88 5.78
N GLN A 152 -11.11 -16.82 4.88
CA GLN A 152 -11.54 -16.48 3.53
C GLN A 152 -12.93 -15.86 3.57
N LYS A 153 -13.87 -16.43 4.32
CA LYS A 153 -15.19 -15.84 4.55
C LYS A 153 -15.11 -14.47 5.22
N VAL A 154 -14.24 -14.30 6.22
CA VAL A 154 -13.99 -12.99 6.86
C VAL A 154 -13.47 -11.97 5.84
N ALA A 155 -12.54 -12.36 4.94
CA ALA A 155 -12.03 -11.48 3.90
C ALA A 155 -13.09 -11.08 2.87
N HIS A 156 -14.12 -11.90 2.65
CA HIS A 156 -15.29 -11.56 1.83
C HIS A 156 -16.42 -10.88 2.62
N TYR A 157 -16.18 -10.54 3.89
CA TYR A 157 -17.14 -9.89 4.78
C TYR A 157 -18.42 -10.70 5.04
N ASP A 158 -18.29 -12.02 5.17
CA ASP A 158 -19.35 -12.84 5.77
C ASP A 158 -19.56 -12.39 7.22
N ILE A 159 -20.67 -11.66 7.44
CA ILE A 159 -20.98 -11.04 8.72
C ILE A 159 -21.11 -12.08 9.85
N ASN A 160 -21.56 -13.29 9.54
CA ASN A 160 -21.71 -14.37 10.52
C ASN A 160 -20.33 -14.87 10.95
N GLU A 161 -19.43 -15.08 10.00
CA GLU A 161 -18.08 -15.54 10.29
C GLU A 161 -17.23 -14.46 10.99
N VAL A 162 -17.41 -13.18 10.62
CA VAL A 162 -16.81 -12.03 11.33
C VAL A 162 -17.27 -12.00 12.78
N ASN A 163 -18.58 -12.07 13.03
CA ASN A 163 -19.13 -12.03 14.38
C ASN A 163 -18.70 -13.25 15.22
N LYS A 164 -18.66 -14.43 14.61
CA LYS A 164 -18.12 -15.65 15.21
C LYS A 164 -16.64 -15.47 15.59
N GLY A 165 -15.84 -14.88 14.72
CA GLY A 165 -14.43 -14.59 14.97
C GLY A 165 -14.20 -13.60 16.12
N ILE A 166 -14.99 -12.52 16.16
CA ILE A 166 -14.95 -11.53 17.25
C ILE A 166 -15.30 -12.20 18.58
N LYS A 167 -16.38 -12.99 18.64
CA LYS A 167 -16.77 -13.75 19.84
C LYS A 167 -15.69 -14.73 20.27
N PHE A 168 -15.11 -15.48 19.33
CA PHE A 168 -14.04 -16.45 19.61
C PHE A 168 -12.81 -15.79 20.20
N GLN A 169 -12.41 -14.63 19.67
CA GLN A 169 -11.25 -13.90 20.16
C GLN A 169 -11.51 -13.29 21.55
N ASN A 170 -12.69 -12.71 21.78
CA ASN A 170 -13.03 -12.12 23.08
C ASN A 170 -13.10 -13.18 24.20
N ALA A 171 -13.44 -14.42 23.86
CA ALA A 171 -13.48 -15.53 24.81
C ALA A 171 -12.09 -16.10 25.17
N LYS A 172 -11.02 -15.70 24.47
CA LYS A 172 -9.68 -16.25 24.66
C LYS A 172 -8.65 -15.15 24.85
N GLN A 173 -7.95 -15.17 25.98
CA GLN A 173 -6.79 -14.30 26.15
C GLN A 173 -5.69 -14.71 25.17
N TYR A 174 -5.17 -13.74 24.43
CA TYR A 174 -3.99 -13.94 23.62
C TYR A 174 -2.74 -14.01 24.49
N ILE A 175 -2.00 -15.11 24.38
CA ILE A 175 -0.69 -15.28 25.00
C ILE A 175 0.33 -15.22 23.86
N GLY A 176 1.07 -14.11 23.79
CA GLY A 176 2.12 -13.93 22.79
C GLY A 176 3.32 -14.83 23.05
N LEU A 177 4.10 -15.07 22.01
CA LEU A 177 5.35 -15.83 22.13
C LEU A 177 6.40 -15.00 22.89
N PRO A 178 7.03 -15.55 23.94
CA PRO A 178 8.03 -14.81 24.70
C PRO A 178 9.30 -14.58 23.88
N ASP A 179 10.04 -13.50 24.16
CA ASP A 179 11.31 -13.19 23.46
C ASP A 179 12.29 -14.38 23.46
N SER A 180 12.30 -15.18 24.54
CA SER A 180 13.15 -16.38 24.68
C SER A 180 12.80 -17.48 23.67
N TYR A 181 11.54 -17.59 23.25
CA TYR A 181 11.12 -18.55 22.23
C TYR A 181 11.89 -18.32 20.93
N PHE A 182 11.95 -17.06 20.48
CA PHE A 182 12.69 -16.68 19.27
C PHE A 182 14.21 -16.84 19.45
N ARG A 183 14.77 -16.49 20.61
CA ARG A 183 16.20 -16.69 20.89
C ARG A 183 16.61 -18.16 20.84
N ASN A 184 15.80 -19.04 21.44
CA ASN A 184 16.08 -20.47 21.46
C ASN A 184 15.94 -21.04 20.04
N LEU A 185 14.90 -20.66 19.30
CA LEU A 185 14.66 -21.19 17.96
C LEU A 185 15.75 -20.75 16.96
N THR A 186 16.27 -19.53 17.09
CA THR A 186 17.33 -18.98 16.23
C THR A 186 18.72 -19.58 16.47
N GLN A 187 18.91 -20.43 17.49
CA GLN A 187 20.13 -21.22 17.65
C GLN A 187 20.37 -22.16 16.46
N ASN A 188 19.29 -22.63 15.82
CA ASN A 188 19.34 -23.33 14.55
C ASN A 188 18.56 -22.54 13.51
N CYS A 189 19.27 -21.76 12.69
CA CYS A 189 18.64 -20.88 11.71
C CYS A 189 17.82 -21.62 10.63
N ASN A 190 18.18 -22.84 10.27
CA ASN A 190 17.40 -23.63 9.32
C ASN A 190 16.07 -24.05 9.94
N ASN A 191 16.10 -24.55 11.18
CA ASN A 191 14.90 -24.86 11.93
C ASN A 191 14.03 -23.61 12.14
N PHE A 192 14.62 -22.47 12.51
CA PHE A 192 13.90 -21.20 12.63
C PHE A 192 13.17 -20.82 11.33
N LYS A 193 13.88 -20.79 10.20
CA LYS A 193 13.29 -20.46 8.89
C LYS A 193 12.15 -21.40 8.51
N GLN A 194 12.34 -22.70 8.68
CA GLN A 194 11.34 -23.72 8.34
C GLN A 194 10.11 -23.60 9.26
N LYS A 195 10.32 -23.59 10.58
CA LYS A 195 9.25 -23.54 11.59
C LYS A 195 8.43 -22.25 11.48
N MET A 196 9.10 -21.11 11.32
CA MET A 196 8.42 -19.83 11.13
C MET A 196 7.81 -19.71 9.74
N GLY A 197 8.32 -20.41 8.73
CA GLY A 197 7.75 -20.42 7.38
C GLY A 197 8.24 -19.32 6.46
N TYR A 198 9.53 -19.00 6.54
CA TYR A 198 10.14 -18.03 5.64
C TYR A 198 10.21 -18.58 4.21
N ILE A 199 9.85 -17.73 3.24
CA ILE A 199 10.12 -17.97 1.83
C ILE A 199 11.57 -17.56 1.56
N THR A 200 12.46 -18.54 1.43
CA THR A 200 13.93 -18.31 1.35
C THR A 200 14.50 -18.48 -0.06
N SER A 201 13.63 -18.52 -1.06
CA SER A 201 13.98 -18.49 -2.48
C SER A 201 13.20 -17.37 -3.20
N HIS A 202 13.65 -16.96 -4.38
CA HIS A 202 12.88 -16.03 -5.21
C HIS A 202 11.72 -16.79 -5.86
N MET A 203 10.55 -16.16 -5.96
CA MET A 203 9.35 -16.81 -6.47
C MET A 203 9.23 -16.65 -8.00
N THR A 204 9.79 -15.57 -8.56
CA THR A 204 9.85 -15.32 -10.00
C THR A 204 11.20 -14.70 -10.36
N GLU A 205 11.61 -14.78 -11.63
CA GLU A 205 12.79 -14.05 -12.13
C GLU A 205 12.57 -12.53 -12.04
N GLU A 206 11.35 -12.07 -12.29
CA GLU A 206 11.00 -10.65 -12.17
C GLU A 206 11.28 -10.12 -10.75
N GLU A 207 10.95 -10.90 -9.72
CA GLU A 207 11.27 -10.54 -8.34
C GLU A 207 12.78 -10.62 -8.04
N LEU A 208 13.52 -11.54 -8.66
CA LEU A 208 14.96 -11.68 -8.49
C LEU A 208 15.71 -10.44 -9.00
N TYR A 209 15.31 -9.91 -10.16
CA TYR A 209 15.97 -8.78 -10.82
C TYR A 209 15.41 -7.40 -10.43
N PHE A 210 14.43 -7.35 -9.52
CA PHE A 210 13.88 -6.11 -8.96
C PHE A 210 13.96 -6.08 -7.42
N PRO A 211 15.18 -6.12 -6.85
CA PRO A 211 15.36 -6.13 -5.41
C PRO A 211 14.88 -4.82 -4.74
N LEU A 212 14.25 -4.98 -3.58
CA LEU A 212 13.70 -3.90 -2.75
C LEU A 212 14.52 -3.73 -1.47
N ALA A 213 14.53 -2.51 -0.93
CA ALA A 213 15.15 -2.17 0.34
C ALA A 213 14.09 -1.73 1.35
N TYR A 214 14.25 -2.15 2.60
CA TYR A 214 13.33 -1.84 3.70
C TYR A 214 14.09 -1.33 4.92
N SER A 215 13.57 -0.27 5.55
CA SER A 215 13.83 -0.02 6.96
C SER A 215 12.65 -0.53 7.80
N ILE A 216 12.92 -1.02 9.01
CA ILE A 216 11.90 -1.36 10.00
C ILE A 216 12.32 -0.73 11.32
N LEU A 217 11.64 0.34 11.72
CA LEU A 217 11.84 0.96 13.03
C LEU A 217 10.94 0.29 14.07
N MET A 218 11.53 -0.21 15.16
CA MET A 218 10.78 -0.89 16.21
C MET A 218 11.26 -0.54 17.62
N TYR A 219 10.37 -0.72 18.59
CA TYR A 219 10.71 -0.54 20.00
C TYR A 219 10.13 -1.62 20.93
N LYS A 220 9.25 -2.50 20.44
CA LYS A 220 8.57 -3.56 21.20
C LYS A 220 8.01 -4.65 20.29
N ASP A 221 7.40 -5.68 20.90
CA ASP A 221 6.58 -6.71 20.26
C ASP A 221 7.32 -7.50 19.16
N ILE A 222 8.33 -8.28 19.56
CA ILE A 222 9.18 -9.08 18.65
C ILE A 222 8.36 -10.01 17.76
N GLU A 223 7.35 -10.66 18.31
CA GLU A 223 6.48 -11.55 17.54
C GLU A 223 5.81 -10.80 16.37
N GLN A 224 5.34 -9.58 16.59
CA GLN A 224 4.69 -8.81 15.54
C GLN A 224 5.69 -8.38 14.46
N VAL A 225 6.89 -7.95 14.85
CA VAL A 225 7.93 -7.56 13.89
C VAL A 225 8.48 -8.76 13.12
N GLU A 226 8.62 -9.92 13.77
CA GLU A 226 8.98 -11.16 13.10
C GLU A 226 7.94 -11.56 12.06
N ARG A 227 6.65 -11.45 12.40
CA ARG A 227 5.54 -11.72 11.47
C ARG A 227 5.54 -10.77 10.27
N LEU A 228 5.81 -9.47 10.50
CA LEU A 228 6.02 -8.49 9.42
C LEU A 228 7.21 -8.88 8.55
N LEU A 229 8.38 -9.14 9.16
CA LEU A 229 9.59 -9.53 8.46
C LEU A 229 9.35 -10.77 7.60
N ARG A 230 8.73 -11.82 8.15
CA ARG A 230 8.35 -13.04 7.43
C ARG A 230 7.48 -12.75 6.21
N ALA A 231 6.49 -11.87 6.33
CA ALA A 231 5.59 -11.54 5.24
C ALA A 231 6.30 -10.83 4.07
N ILE A 232 7.27 -9.97 4.35
CA ILE A 232 8.01 -9.20 3.34
C ILE A 232 9.35 -9.82 2.92
N TYR A 233 9.86 -10.81 3.67
CA TYR A 233 11.20 -11.35 3.46
C TYR A 233 11.32 -12.06 2.11
N ARG A 234 12.33 -11.69 1.34
CA ARG A 234 12.83 -12.43 0.17
C ARG A 234 14.36 -12.35 0.16
N PRO A 235 15.07 -13.41 -0.29
CA PRO A 235 16.52 -13.48 -0.21
C PRO A 235 17.24 -12.38 -1.02
N GLN A 236 16.63 -11.88 -2.10
CA GLN A 236 17.20 -10.83 -2.95
C GLN A 236 16.97 -9.40 -2.42
N ASN A 237 16.06 -9.22 -1.46
CA ASN A 237 15.75 -7.92 -0.87
C ASN A 237 16.70 -7.61 0.30
N PHE A 238 16.75 -6.34 0.70
CA PHE A 238 17.64 -5.86 1.76
C PHE A 238 16.85 -5.20 2.90
N TYR A 239 17.23 -5.48 4.14
CA TYR A 239 16.48 -5.07 5.33
C TYR A 239 17.42 -4.45 6.36
N CYS A 240 17.08 -3.26 6.83
CA CYS A 240 17.69 -2.61 7.98
C CYS A 240 16.66 -2.48 9.08
N ILE A 241 16.93 -3.05 10.25
CA ILE A 241 16.03 -3.00 11.41
C ILE A 241 16.69 -2.14 12.48
N HIS A 242 16.03 -1.08 12.89
CA HIS A 242 16.44 -0.30 14.05
C HIS A 242 15.60 -0.71 15.25
N VAL A 243 16.29 -0.98 16.37
CA VAL A 243 15.68 -1.20 17.67
C VAL A 243 16.00 0.02 18.51
N ASP A 244 14.97 0.72 19.00
CA ASP A 244 15.10 1.91 19.84
C ASP A 244 16.01 1.63 21.05
N GLN A 245 16.90 2.57 21.36
CA GLN A 245 17.83 2.46 22.50
C GLN A 245 17.10 2.28 23.84
N LYS A 246 15.88 2.79 23.98
CA LYS A 246 15.04 2.67 25.18
C LYS A 246 14.37 1.30 25.32
N SER A 247 14.40 0.47 24.29
CA SER A 247 13.85 -0.88 24.36
C SER A 247 14.59 -1.74 25.38
N LYS A 248 13.89 -2.71 25.96
CA LYS A 248 14.51 -3.72 26.83
C LYS A 248 15.68 -4.38 26.09
N SER A 249 16.79 -4.61 26.79
CA SER A 249 17.98 -5.24 26.20
C SER A 249 17.70 -6.64 25.62
N SER A 250 16.68 -7.34 26.14
CA SER A 250 16.18 -8.61 25.60
C SER A 250 15.71 -8.47 24.15
N ILE A 251 15.07 -7.35 23.79
CA ILE A 251 14.53 -7.11 22.45
C ILE A 251 15.68 -7.01 21.44
N LEU A 252 16.67 -6.16 21.72
CA LEU A 252 17.83 -6.00 20.86
C LEU A 252 18.59 -7.33 20.68
N LYS A 253 18.81 -8.07 21.77
CA LYS A 253 19.48 -9.38 21.73
C LYS A 253 18.74 -10.38 20.84
N THR A 254 17.42 -10.47 21.00
CA THR A 254 16.60 -11.38 20.19
C THR A 254 16.54 -10.95 18.73
N MET A 255 16.36 -9.67 18.43
CA MET A 255 16.34 -9.17 17.05
C MET A 255 17.67 -9.38 16.34
N LYS A 256 18.80 -9.22 17.05
CA LYS A 256 20.14 -9.61 16.54
C LYS A 256 20.21 -11.10 16.21
N ALA A 257 19.67 -11.96 17.06
CA ALA A 257 19.64 -13.41 16.81
C ALA A 257 18.79 -13.77 15.58
N ILE A 258 17.62 -13.15 15.42
CA ILE A 258 16.76 -13.30 14.22
C ILE A 258 17.50 -12.81 12.97
N ALA A 259 18.05 -11.61 13.00
CA ALA A 259 18.76 -11.02 11.86
C ALA A 259 19.94 -11.88 11.39
N LYS A 260 20.71 -12.45 12.34
CA LYS A 260 21.85 -13.35 12.05
C LYS A 260 21.46 -14.57 11.21
N CYS A 261 20.19 -14.98 11.22
CA CYS A 261 19.74 -16.08 10.40
C CYS A 261 19.61 -15.73 8.91
N PHE A 262 19.72 -14.46 8.51
CA PHE A 262 19.54 -14.04 7.13
C PHE A 262 20.74 -13.20 6.65
N THR A 263 21.11 -13.34 5.38
CA THR A 263 22.29 -12.66 4.80
C THR A 263 22.09 -11.15 4.66
N HIS A 264 20.89 -10.70 4.30
CA HIS A 264 20.57 -9.31 3.98
C HIS A 264 19.63 -8.64 5.00
N VAL A 265 19.55 -9.20 6.22
CA VAL A 265 18.83 -8.57 7.34
C VAL A 265 19.86 -8.08 8.34
N HIS A 266 19.88 -6.77 8.57
CA HIS A 266 20.86 -6.14 9.42
C HIS A 266 20.18 -5.36 10.55
N ILE A 267 20.75 -5.45 11.76
CA ILE A 267 20.38 -4.56 12.85
C ILE A 267 21.21 -3.27 12.73
N LEU A 268 20.55 -2.12 12.73
CA LEU A 268 21.23 -0.83 12.78
C LEU A 268 21.97 -0.67 14.10
N SER A 269 23.23 -0.21 14.03
CA SER A 269 24.08 0.02 15.20
C SER A 269 24.91 1.29 14.99
N PRO A 270 25.05 2.17 16.01
CA PRO A 270 24.39 2.10 17.32
C PRO A 270 22.88 2.32 17.25
N SER A 271 22.16 1.90 18.29
CA SER A 271 20.72 2.21 18.44
C SER A 271 20.53 3.69 18.79
N ILE A 272 19.63 4.35 18.08
CA ILE A 272 19.20 5.74 18.37
C ILE A 272 18.11 5.77 19.45
N ASN A 273 18.20 6.73 20.37
CA ASN A 273 17.15 7.07 21.34
C ASN A 273 16.10 7.97 20.68
N VAL A 274 15.02 7.37 20.18
CA VAL A 274 14.01 8.08 19.39
C VAL A 274 13.05 8.85 20.29
N ARG A 275 12.97 10.17 20.14
CA ARG A 275 12.05 11.05 20.87
C ARG A 275 10.98 11.56 19.91
N TRP A 276 9.72 11.32 20.26
CA TRP A 276 8.59 11.70 19.41
C TRP A 276 8.56 13.22 19.19
N GLY A 277 8.36 13.62 17.93
CA GLY A 277 8.30 15.03 17.52
C GLY A 277 9.65 15.72 17.35
N GLU A 278 10.76 15.01 17.60
CA GLU A 278 12.13 15.50 17.39
C GLU A 278 12.77 14.86 16.15
N PHE A 279 13.94 15.38 15.74
CA PHE A 279 14.73 14.86 14.62
C PHE A 279 15.11 13.38 14.76
N SER A 280 15.22 12.88 15.98
CA SER A 280 15.60 11.49 16.26
C SER A 280 14.60 10.45 15.72
N VAL A 281 13.38 10.86 15.30
CA VAL A 281 12.46 9.98 14.54
C VAL A 281 12.98 9.71 13.12
N LEU A 282 13.54 10.74 12.47
CA LEU A 282 14.05 10.67 11.10
C LEU A 282 15.47 10.08 11.02
N GLU A 283 16.29 10.29 12.05
CA GLU A 283 17.68 9.85 12.10
C GLU A 283 17.89 8.34 11.78
N PRO A 284 17.19 7.38 12.41
CA PRO A 284 17.39 5.97 12.10
C PRO A 284 16.96 5.59 10.68
N GLU A 285 16.01 6.31 10.06
CA GLU A 285 15.68 6.12 8.64
C GLU A 285 16.87 6.45 7.75
N LEU A 286 17.47 7.63 7.95
CA LEU A 286 18.60 8.10 7.16
C LEU A 286 19.82 7.19 7.34
N LEU A 287 20.05 6.69 8.55
CA LEU A 287 21.11 5.72 8.82
C LEU A 287 20.84 4.37 8.15
N CYS A 288 19.59 3.88 8.16
CA CYS A 288 19.22 2.68 7.43
C CYS A 288 19.36 2.87 5.92
N MET A 289 18.92 4.00 5.38
CA MET A 289 19.14 4.37 3.97
C MET A 289 20.63 4.34 3.62
N LYS A 290 21.48 4.99 4.44
CA LYS A 290 22.94 5.00 4.25
C LYS A 290 23.53 3.60 4.28
N GLN A 291 23.10 2.77 5.22
CA GLN A 291 23.53 1.39 5.31
C GLN A 291 23.13 0.58 4.09
N LEU A 292 21.88 0.71 3.61
CA LEU A 292 21.38 -0.09 2.50
C LEU A 292 21.87 0.41 1.14
N LEU A 293 22.28 1.68 1.00
CA LEU A 293 22.73 2.25 -0.27
C LEU A 293 23.97 1.52 -0.86
N ARG A 294 24.73 0.79 -0.04
CA ARG A 294 25.84 -0.08 -0.48
C ARG A 294 25.40 -1.22 -1.42
N TYR A 295 24.10 -1.55 -1.42
CA TYR A 295 23.52 -2.60 -2.24
C TYR A 295 22.79 -2.04 -3.47
N LYS A 296 22.55 -2.92 -4.46
CA LYS A 296 21.86 -2.60 -5.70
C LYS A 296 20.37 -2.98 -5.61
N TRP A 297 19.57 -2.08 -5.06
CA TRP A 297 18.11 -2.17 -5.01
C TRP A 297 17.44 -1.07 -5.86
N LYS A 298 16.12 -1.18 -6.08
CA LYS A 298 15.36 -0.27 -6.95
C LYS A 298 14.58 0.78 -6.17
N TYR A 299 13.87 0.33 -5.15
CA TYR A 299 13.05 1.17 -4.27
C TYR A 299 13.34 0.90 -2.80
N PHE A 300 13.27 1.97 -2.01
CA PHE A 300 13.30 1.95 -0.56
C PHE A 300 11.89 2.18 -0.01
N ILE A 301 11.50 1.37 0.96
CA ILE A 301 10.21 1.43 1.63
C ILE A 301 10.48 1.41 3.13
N ASN A 302 10.20 2.50 3.82
CA ASN A 302 10.30 2.47 5.27
C ASN A 302 9.07 1.86 5.93
N LEU A 303 9.26 1.24 7.09
CA LEU A 303 8.22 0.59 7.88
C LEU A 303 8.43 0.85 9.37
N THR A 304 7.35 0.71 10.14
CA THR A 304 7.42 0.56 11.60
C THR A 304 6.98 -0.84 12.02
N GLY A 305 7.32 -1.24 13.24
CA GLY A 305 6.95 -2.55 13.80
C GLY A 305 5.44 -2.79 13.95
N GLN A 306 4.58 -1.81 13.63
CA GLN A 306 3.11 -1.89 13.73
C GLN A 306 2.40 -1.93 12.38
N GLU A 307 3.08 -2.38 11.35
CA GLU A 307 2.58 -2.41 9.98
C GLU A 307 2.52 -3.82 9.41
N PHE A 308 1.76 -3.97 8.33
CA PHE A 308 1.69 -5.24 7.60
C PHE A 308 1.47 -5.00 6.09
N PRO A 309 2.09 -5.81 5.21
CA PRO A 309 1.91 -5.69 3.76
C PRO A 309 0.48 -6.07 3.33
N LEU A 310 -0.08 -5.28 2.41
CA LEU A 310 -1.36 -5.54 1.73
C LEU A 310 -1.16 -6.00 0.28
N LYS A 311 0.10 -6.18 -0.13
CA LYS A 311 0.53 -6.66 -1.44
C LYS A 311 1.62 -7.72 -1.24
N THR A 312 1.62 -8.75 -2.07
CA THR A 312 2.71 -9.74 -2.08
C THR A 312 3.98 -9.11 -2.64
N ASN A 313 5.15 -9.73 -2.44
CA ASN A 313 6.40 -9.22 -3.04
C ASN A 313 6.31 -9.12 -4.58
N TYR A 314 5.72 -10.12 -5.24
CA TYR A 314 5.43 -10.06 -6.67
C TYR A 314 4.57 -8.85 -7.05
N GLN A 315 3.50 -8.59 -6.32
CA GLN A 315 2.66 -7.40 -6.57
C GLN A 315 3.44 -6.10 -6.33
N LEU A 316 4.22 -6.00 -5.25
CA LEU A 316 5.06 -4.83 -4.97
C LEU A 316 6.03 -4.58 -6.13
N VAL A 317 6.75 -5.61 -6.60
CA VAL A 317 7.66 -5.49 -7.74
C VAL A 317 6.93 -4.98 -8.99
N ARG A 318 5.77 -5.55 -9.33
CA ARG A 318 4.96 -5.11 -10.48
C ARG A 318 4.50 -3.66 -10.34
N ILE A 319 4.00 -3.27 -9.16
CA ILE A 319 3.56 -1.89 -8.87
C ILE A 319 4.72 -0.92 -9.00
N LEU A 320 5.89 -1.24 -8.43
CA LEU A 320 7.05 -0.35 -8.43
C LEU A 320 7.73 -0.27 -9.80
N LYS A 321 7.62 -1.31 -10.62
CA LYS A 321 7.94 -1.21 -12.06
C LYS A 321 6.99 -0.27 -12.78
N ALA A 322 5.68 -0.35 -12.49
CA ALA A 322 4.68 0.56 -13.02
C ALA A 322 4.85 2.01 -12.55
N TYR A 323 5.41 2.25 -11.37
CA TYR A 323 5.79 3.59 -10.93
C TYR A 323 6.90 4.20 -11.81
N ASN A 324 7.68 3.36 -12.49
CA ASN A 324 8.65 3.78 -13.50
C ASN A 324 9.58 4.89 -13.00
N GLY A 325 10.16 4.74 -11.80
CA GLY A 325 11.04 5.73 -11.17
C GLY A 325 10.34 6.82 -10.36
N ALA A 326 9.00 6.88 -10.36
CA ALA A 326 8.26 7.83 -9.52
C ALA A 326 8.36 7.47 -8.04
N ASN A 327 8.32 8.49 -7.18
CA ASN A 327 8.18 8.34 -5.74
C ASN A 327 6.71 8.48 -5.30
N ASP A 328 6.31 7.67 -4.32
CA ASP A 328 5.01 7.75 -3.66
C ASP A 328 5.23 8.31 -2.24
N VAL A 329 5.10 9.63 -2.16
CA VAL A 329 5.30 10.45 -0.95
C VAL A 329 4.09 11.38 -0.80
N GLU A 330 3.47 11.37 0.39
CA GLU A 330 2.37 12.29 0.70
C GLU A 330 2.87 13.75 0.67
N GLY A 331 2.02 14.65 0.22
CA GLY A 331 2.27 16.09 0.29
C GLY A 331 0.99 16.87 0.52
N THR A 332 1.08 17.94 1.30
CA THR A 332 0.04 18.97 1.43
C THR A 332 0.64 20.31 1.85
N GLN A 333 0.16 21.38 1.20
CA GLN A 333 0.36 22.77 1.59
C GLN A 333 -0.87 23.32 2.32
N LYS A 334 -2.09 22.93 1.90
CA LYS A 334 -3.35 23.42 2.50
C LYS A 334 -3.48 23.09 3.98
N ARG A 335 -3.02 21.90 4.38
CA ARG A 335 -3.03 21.44 5.79
C ARG A 335 -1.64 21.51 6.42
N ALA A 336 -0.76 22.33 5.86
CA ALA A 336 0.57 22.58 6.40
C ALA A 336 0.41 23.23 7.77
N ASN A 337 0.96 22.59 8.80
CA ASN A 337 0.99 23.12 10.15
C ASN A 337 2.18 24.10 10.23
N THR A 338 2.07 25.27 9.59
CA THR A 338 3.20 26.21 9.37
C THR A 338 3.86 26.66 10.67
N ASN A 339 3.07 26.75 11.74
CA ASN A 339 3.53 27.02 13.09
C ASN A 339 4.67 26.09 13.57
N ARG A 340 4.82 24.89 12.98
CA ARG A 340 5.90 23.93 13.30
C ARG A 340 7.29 24.39 12.82
N TRP A 341 7.38 25.31 11.85
CA TRP A 341 8.65 25.76 11.27
C TRP A 341 8.74 27.28 11.07
N GLU A 342 7.70 28.05 11.40
CA GLU A 342 7.72 29.53 11.33
C GLU A 342 8.90 30.15 12.09
N LYS A 343 9.20 29.64 13.29
CA LYS A 343 10.31 30.13 14.13
C LYS A 343 11.70 29.73 13.61
N SER A 344 11.77 28.76 12.69
CA SER A 344 13.01 28.26 12.11
C SER A 344 13.51 29.13 10.93
N GLY A 345 12.73 30.13 10.51
CA GLY A 345 13.01 30.91 9.31
C GLY A 345 12.82 30.10 8.02
N PRO A 346 13.02 30.72 6.84
CA PRO A 346 12.92 30.01 5.57
C PRO A 346 14.02 28.95 5.44
N PRO A 347 13.74 27.78 4.85
CA PRO A 347 14.79 26.83 4.51
C PRO A 347 15.71 27.40 3.42
N PRO A 348 16.95 26.90 3.32
CA PRO A 348 17.90 27.34 2.30
C PRO A 348 17.44 26.97 0.88
N HIS A 349 18.13 27.52 -0.13
CA HIS A 349 17.97 27.16 -1.56
C HIS A 349 16.59 27.47 -2.17
N GLY A 350 15.83 28.39 -1.56
CA GLY A 350 14.48 28.74 -2.05
C GLY A 350 13.48 27.58 -1.93
N ILE A 351 13.76 26.62 -1.05
CA ILE A 351 12.91 25.45 -0.82
C ILE A 351 11.60 25.89 -0.17
N LYS A 352 10.50 25.27 -0.59
CA LYS A 352 9.19 25.47 0.06
C LYS A 352 8.90 24.27 0.97
N PRO A 353 8.74 24.45 2.29
CA PRO A 353 8.38 23.36 3.19
C PRO A 353 7.04 22.73 2.81
N ILE A 354 7.00 21.39 2.75
CA ILE A 354 5.80 20.62 2.44
C ILE A 354 5.58 19.62 3.56
N LYS A 355 4.35 19.58 4.09
CA LYS A 355 3.95 18.56 5.06
C LYS A 355 3.58 17.27 4.35
N GLY A 356 3.91 16.12 4.93
CA GLY A 356 3.50 14.81 4.46
C GLY A 356 3.60 13.75 5.55
N SER A 357 3.61 12.48 5.15
CA SER A 357 3.82 11.36 6.07
C SER A 357 5.30 11.08 6.25
N VAL A 358 5.67 10.60 7.44
CA VAL A 358 6.95 9.92 7.68
C VAL A 358 7.17 8.70 6.78
N HIS A 359 6.10 8.04 6.31
CA HIS A 359 6.24 6.87 5.45
C HIS A 359 6.34 7.26 3.98
N VAL A 360 7.24 6.60 3.26
CA VAL A 360 7.54 6.87 1.86
C VAL A 360 7.85 5.59 1.09
N VAL A 361 7.61 5.63 -0.21
CA VAL A 361 8.22 4.71 -1.17
C VAL A 361 8.97 5.53 -2.19
N VAL A 362 10.30 5.41 -2.18
CA VAL A 362 11.18 6.27 -2.98
C VAL A 362 12.19 5.44 -3.77
N GLN A 363 12.51 5.89 -4.98
CA GLN A 363 13.51 5.22 -5.79
C GLN A 363 14.93 5.44 -5.24
N ARG A 364 15.87 4.58 -5.63
CA ARG A 364 17.26 4.64 -5.14
C ARG A 364 17.94 5.99 -5.39
N GLY A 365 17.66 6.66 -6.51
CA GLY A 365 18.22 7.98 -6.81
C GLY A 365 17.77 9.08 -5.84
N PHE A 366 16.55 9.01 -5.33
CA PHE A 366 16.06 9.92 -4.30
C PHE A 366 16.85 9.74 -3.00
N VAL A 367 17.10 8.50 -2.59
CA VAL A 367 17.85 8.20 -1.37
C VAL A 367 19.32 8.64 -1.49
N ASP A 368 19.93 8.42 -2.65
CA ASP A 368 21.28 8.92 -2.91
C ASP A 368 21.35 10.45 -2.80
N TYR A 369 20.41 11.16 -3.43
CA TYR A 369 20.30 12.61 -3.31
C TYR A 369 20.13 13.07 -1.86
N ALA A 370 19.19 12.46 -1.12
CA ALA A 370 18.90 12.82 0.27
C ALA A 370 20.13 12.69 1.20
N LEU A 371 21.00 11.72 0.93
CA LEU A 371 22.19 11.48 1.75
C LEU A 371 23.43 12.26 1.31
N ASN A 372 23.58 12.49 0.01
CA ASN A 372 24.84 12.96 -0.56
C ASN A 372 24.81 14.41 -1.06
N SER A 373 23.65 14.91 -1.50
CA SER A 373 23.51 16.28 -2.03
C SER A 373 23.81 17.34 -0.96
N PRO A 374 24.65 18.35 -1.26
CA PRO A 374 24.85 19.50 -0.38
C PRO A 374 23.53 20.19 -0.04
N VAL A 375 22.65 20.36 -1.03
CA VAL A 375 21.33 20.98 -0.84
C VAL A 375 20.45 20.18 0.12
N ALA A 376 20.48 18.84 0.03
CA ALA A 376 19.72 17.98 0.94
C ALA A 376 20.27 18.00 2.36
N LYS A 377 21.60 18.15 2.51
CA LYS A 377 22.27 18.30 3.82
C LYS A 377 21.93 19.64 4.46
N ASP A 378 21.95 20.73 3.71
CA ASP A 378 21.57 22.05 4.21
C ASP A 378 20.10 22.07 4.65
N LEU A 379 19.20 21.46 3.85
CA LEU A 379 17.80 21.27 4.25
C LEU A 379 17.68 20.40 5.51
N LEU A 380 18.50 19.35 5.65
CA LEU A 380 18.49 18.48 6.80
C LEU A 380 18.92 19.20 8.08
N GLU A 381 19.96 20.04 8.02
CA GLU A 381 20.37 20.88 9.14
C GLU A 381 19.27 21.87 9.55
N TRP A 382 18.63 22.53 8.59
CA TRP A 382 17.46 23.37 8.86
C TRP A 382 16.32 22.57 9.50
N THR A 383 16.08 21.35 9.01
CA THR A 383 15.02 20.46 9.51
C THR A 383 15.25 20.05 10.98
N LYS A 384 16.49 20.04 11.48
CA LYS A 384 16.75 19.78 12.93
C LYS A 384 16.16 20.85 13.84
N THR A 385 15.88 22.04 13.32
CA THR A 385 15.32 23.17 14.08
C THR A 385 13.78 23.22 14.04
N VAL A 386 13.12 22.34 13.26
CA VAL A 386 11.65 22.35 13.11
C VAL A 386 10.99 21.34 14.05
N GLN A 387 9.71 21.55 14.37
CA GLN A 387 8.92 20.59 15.13
C GLN A 387 8.36 19.49 14.21
N ILE A 388 8.43 18.22 14.64
CA ILE A 388 7.95 17.05 13.91
C ILE A 388 8.57 16.98 12.48
N PRO A 389 9.91 16.95 12.38
CA PRO A 389 10.64 17.01 11.11
C PRO A 389 10.40 15.81 10.18
N ASP A 390 10.03 14.66 10.76
CA ASP A 390 9.75 13.42 10.04
C ASP A 390 8.52 13.53 9.13
N GLU A 391 7.55 14.39 9.48
CA GLU A 391 6.37 14.71 8.63
C GLU A 391 6.66 15.84 7.63
N LEU A 392 7.93 16.18 7.39
CA LEU A 392 8.32 17.31 6.55
C LEU A 392 9.45 17.02 5.58
N TYR A 393 10.53 16.37 6.02
CA TYR A 393 11.77 16.26 5.24
C TYR A 393 11.59 15.61 3.86
N PHE A 394 11.08 14.37 3.81
CA PHE A 394 10.92 13.64 2.55
C PHE A 394 9.86 14.27 1.65
N ALA A 395 8.76 14.75 2.24
CA ALA A 395 7.73 15.46 1.51
C ALA A 395 8.28 16.74 0.87
N THR A 396 9.11 17.50 1.59
CA THR A 396 9.74 18.71 1.07
C THR A 396 10.68 18.39 -0.09
N LEU A 397 11.57 17.40 0.04
CA LEU A 397 12.45 16.99 -1.07
C LEU A 397 11.67 16.51 -2.31
N ASN A 398 10.56 15.78 -2.10
CA ASN A 398 9.80 15.19 -3.21
C ASN A 398 8.96 16.20 -4.01
N HIS A 399 8.68 17.38 -3.44
CA HIS A 399 7.68 18.32 -3.96
C HIS A 399 8.27 19.69 -4.31
N ASN A 400 9.59 19.78 -4.41
CA ASN A 400 10.31 20.98 -4.87
C ASN A 400 11.03 20.66 -6.19
N PRO A 401 10.34 20.74 -7.35
CA PRO A 401 10.87 20.20 -8.61
C PRO A 401 12.11 20.94 -9.14
N HIS A 402 12.35 22.18 -8.72
CA HIS A 402 13.57 22.91 -9.05
C HIS A 402 14.85 22.23 -8.51
N LEU A 403 14.73 21.39 -7.47
CA LEU A 403 15.84 20.61 -6.91
C LEU A 403 16.29 19.45 -7.80
N LYS A 404 15.49 19.08 -8.81
CA LYS A 404 15.76 17.95 -9.72
C LYS A 404 16.06 16.63 -8.99
N VAL A 405 15.45 16.41 -7.83
CA VAL A 405 15.59 15.16 -7.08
C VAL A 405 14.95 14.03 -7.89
N PRO A 406 15.62 12.88 -8.11
CA PRO A 406 15.09 11.82 -8.95
C PRO A 406 13.71 11.33 -8.49
N GLY A 407 12.74 11.29 -9.41
CA GLY A 407 11.41 10.74 -9.18
C GLY A 407 10.47 11.66 -8.40
N SER A 408 10.92 12.89 -8.11
CA SER A 408 10.10 13.92 -7.46
C SER A 408 8.93 14.32 -8.31
N TYR A 409 7.83 14.67 -7.64
CA TYR A 409 6.59 15.06 -8.29
C TYR A 409 6.65 16.51 -8.76
N THR A 410 6.21 16.77 -10.00
CA THR A 410 6.25 18.11 -10.61
C THR A 410 4.91 18.84 -10.56
N GLY A 411 3.83 18.15 -10.22
CA GLY A 411 2.49 18.73 -10.11
C GLY A 411 2.22 19.44 -8.77
N ILE A 412 0.96 19.81 -8.54
CA ILE A 412 0.51 20.47 -7.31
C ILE A 412 0.72 19.54 -6.11
N PRO A 413 1.47 19.96 -5.06
CA PRO A 413 1.87 19.10 -3.95
C PRO A 413 0.75 18.87 -2.93
N GLU A 414 -0.42 18.46 -3.41
CA GLU A 414 -1.59 18.08 -2.63
C GLU A 414 -1.93 16.62 -2.89
N THR A 415 -2.12 15.88 -1.81
CA THR A 415 -2.64 14.52 -1.85
C THR A 415 -4.14 14.58 -2.06
N GLY A 416 -4.65 13.81 -3.01
CA GLY A 416 -6.06 13.82 -3.40
C GLY A 416 -6.40 12.66 -4.33
N PRO A 417 -7.61 12.63 -4.91
CA PRO A 417 -8.05 11.53 -5.78
C PRO A 417 -7.11 11.25 -6.96
N ASP A 418 -6.57 12.30 -7.59
CA ASP A 418 -5.68 12.16 -8.76
C ASP A 418 -4.24 11.80 -8.39
N LYS A 419 -3.83 12.14 -7.17
CA LYS A 419 -2.50 11.87 -6.60
C LYS A 419 -2.66 11.28 -5.19
N PRO A 420 -3.16 10.04 -5.09
CA PRO A 420 -3.34 9.39 -3.80
C PRO A 420 -1.99 9.02 -3.19
N PHE A 421 -1.94 8.91 -1.87
CA PHE A 421 -0.80 8.35 -1.16
C PHE A 421 -1.06 6.86 -0.92
N LEU A 422 -0.36 5.99 -1.66
CA LEU A 422 -0.60 4.54 -1.66
C LEU A 422 0.45 3.77 -0.84
N ALA A 423 1.56 4.41 -0.46
CA ALA A 423 2.57 3.78 0.36
C ALA A 423 1.97 3.24 1.67
N ARG A 424 1.04 3.98 2.29
CA ARG A 424 0.40 3.53 3.53
C ARG A 424 -1.09 3.82 3.65
N TYR A 425 -1.84 2.75 3.90
CA TYR A 425 -3.23 2.79 4.31
C TYR A 425 -3.35 3.11 5.80
N LYS A 426 -3.97 4.24 6.11
CA LYS A 426 -4.26 4.70 7.48
C LYS A 426 -5.69 5.22 7.52
N ILE A 427 -6.38 4.94 8.61
CA ILE A 427 -7.70 5.52 8.86
C ILE A 427 -7.56 6.44 10.05
N TRP A 428 -7.78 7.72 9.80
CA TRP A 428 -7.81 8.75 10.82
C TRP A 428 -9.25 8.95 11.30
N GLU A 429 -9.41 9.27 12.57
CA GLU A 429 -10.67 9.75 13.11
C GLU A 429 -11.06 11.05 12.39
N ASN A 430 -12.33 11.19 12.00
CA ASN A 430 -12.89 12.36 11.31
C ASN A 430 -12.35 12.67 9.91
N THR A 431 -12.09 11.66 9.06
CA THR A 431 -11.91 11.92 7.63
C THR A 431 -13.26 12.19 6.95
N ASP A 432 -13.54 13.45 6.62
CA ASP A 432 -14.72 13.87 5.87
C ASP A 432 -14.71 13.32 4.42
N ILE A 433 -15.68 12.44 4.11
CA ILE A 433 -16.41 12.23 2.82
C ILE A 433 -15.59 11.75 1.58
N PRO A 434 -16.09 10.79 0.74
CA PRO A 434 -17.51 10.36 0.59
C PRO A 434 -17.89 9.00 1.15
N PHE A 435 -16.95 8.21 1.63
CA PHE A 435 -17.25 6.95 2.30
C PHE A 435 -16.52 6.92 3.63
N PRO A 436 -17.15 7.39 4.73
CA PRO A 436 -16.56 7.30 6.05
C PRO A 436 -16.47 5.82 6.42
N TYR A 437 -15.33 5.21 6.14
CA TYR A 437 -15.07 3.89 6.65
C TYR A 437 -14.80 4.03 8.15
N ASN A 438 -15.76 3.58 8.95
CA ASN A 438 -15.62 3.54 10.39
C ASN A 438 -14.71 2.38 10.78
N CYS A 439 -13.60 2.70 11.45
CA CYS A 439 -12.70 1.74 12.08
C CYS A 439 -13.49 0.65 12.83
N LYS A 440 -13.32 -0.62 12.46
CA LYS A 440 -13.99 -1.76 13.14
C LYS A 440 -13.15 -2.34 14.27
N GLY A 441 -11.96 -1.78 14.51
CA GLY A 441 -11.17 -2.01 15.71
C GLY A 441 -11.37 -0.91 16.75
N LYS A 442 -10.28 -0.26 17.17
CA LYS A 442 -10.31 0.87 18.12
C LYS A 442 -9.46 2.03 17.64
N THR A 443 -9.85 3.24 17.99
CA THR A 443 -9.03 4.42 17.77
C THR A 443 -7.98 4.57 18.88
N SER A 444 -6.77 4.95 18.51
CA SER A 444 -5.72 5.32 19.46
C SER A 444 -4.95 6.51 18.90
N ARG A 445 -4.96 7.65 19.60
CA ARG A 445 -4.40 8.93 19.11
C ARG A 445 -4.95 9.29 17.71
N SER A 446 -6.27 9.18 17.55
CA SER A 446 -6.99 9.46 16.29
C SER A 446 -6.58 8.62 15.08
N ILE A 447 -5.86 7.51 15.27
CA ILE A 447 -5.57 6.52 14.22
C ILE A 447 -6.22 5.18 14.58
N CYS A 448 -6.89 4.56 13.60
CA CYS A 448 -7.47 3.23 13.73
C CYS A 448 -6.39 2.17 13.99
N VAL A 449 -6.53 1.43 15.09
CA VAL A 449 -5.96 0.10 15.27
C VAL A 449 -6.96 -0.89 14.68
N PHE A 450 -6.60 -1.52 13.57
CA PHE A 450 -7.51 -2.37 12.84
C PHE A 450 -8.03 -3.55 13.68
N GLY A 451 -9.29 -3.91 13.45
CA GLY A 451 -9.95 -5.10 13.99
C GLY A 451 -10.40 -6.07 12.90
N LEU A 452 -10.91 -7.24 13.30
CA LEU A 452 -11.27 -8.31 12.35
C LEU A 452 -12.25 -7.85 11.25
N GLY A 453 -13.18 -6.95 11.58
CA GLY A 453 -14.13 -6.38 10.63
C GLY A 453 -13.49 -5.49 9.54
N ASP A 454 -12.23 -5.09 9.70
CA ASP A 454 -11.48 -4.30 8.72
C ASP A 454 -10.82 -5.16 7.63
N LEU A 455 -10.83 -6.49 7.78
CA LEU A 455 -10.09 -7.39 6.90
C LEU A 455 -10.47 -7.25 5.42
N GLN A 456 -11.77 -7.19 5.09
CA GLN A 456 -12.22 -7.07 3.70
C GLN A 456 -11.56 -5.88 3.00
N MET A 457 -11.65 -4.71 3.61
CA MET A 457 -11.08 -3.48 3.05
C MET A 457 -9.54 -3.52 3.00
N LEU A 458 -8.89 -4.09 4.02
CA LEU A 458 -7.43 -4.30 3.98
C LEU A 458 -7.00 -5.19 2.80
N THR A 459 -7.85 -6.16 2.42
CA THR A 459 -7.56 -7.07 1.31
C THR A 459 -7.88 -6.50 -0.07
N THR A 460 -8.69 -5.44 -0.15
CA THR A 460 -9.16 -4.84 -1.42
C THR A 460 -8.53 -3.49 -1.74
N THR A 461 -8.05 -2.74 -0.74
CA THR A 461 -7.43 -1.41 -0.95
C THR A 461 -6.21 -1.46 -1.89
N PRO A 462 -6.00 -0.44 -2.74
CA PRO A 462 -4.82 -0.38 -3.62
C PRO A 462 -3.51 -0.11 -2.88
N ALA A 463 -3.56 0.34 -1.62
CA ALA A 463 -2.38 0.67 -0.83
C ALA A 463 -1.42 -0.53 -0.64
N LEU A 464 -0.15 -0.22 -0.41
CA LEU A 464 0.92 -1.22 -0.36
C LEU A 464 1.01 -1.90 1.02
N PHE A 465 0.84 -1.12 2.07
CA PHE A 465 0.93 -1.54 3.48
C PHE A 465 -0.13 -0.83 4.30
N ALA A 466 -0.45 -1.36 5.48
CA ALA A 466 -1.42 -0.77 6.41
C ALA A 466 -0.78 -0.40 7.76
N ASN A 467 -1.31 0.66 8.36
CA ASN A 467 -1.00 1.08 9.72
C ASN A 467 -2.29 1.49 10.46
N LYS A 468 -2.57 1.03 11.69
CA LYS A 468 -1.70 0.25 12.59
C LYS A 468 -2.31 -1.07 13.06
N PHE A 469 -1.43 -2.04 13.29
CA PHE A 469 -1.75 -3.32 13.91
C PHE A 469 -1.25 -3.36 15.36
N PHE A 470 -2.01 -4.06 16.19
CA PHE A 470 -1.60 -4.38 17.56
C PHE A 470 -2.02 -5.80 17.89
N LEU A 471 -1.03 -6.69 17.82
CA LEU A 471 -1.20 -8.14 17.91
C LEU A 471 -1.91 -8.59 19.20
N PRO A 472 -1.58 -8.07 20.40
CA PRO A 472 -2.33 -8.42 21.62
C PRO A 472 -3.81 -8.01 21.61
N TYR A 473 -4.22 -7.07 20.74
CA TYR A 473 -5.59 -6.59 20.67
C TYR A 473 -6.45 -7.36 19.66
N HIS A 474 -5.95 -7.63 18.45
CA HIS A 474 -6.66 -8.46 17.45
C HIS A 474 -5.71 -9.48 16.78
N PRO A 475 -5.31 -10.55 17.48
CA PRO A 475 -4.46 -11.58 16.89
C PRO A 475 -5.10 -12.34 15.73
N LEU A 476 -6.43 -12.47 15.73
CA LEU A 476 -7.14 -13.18 14.67
C LEU A 476 -7.13 -12.38 13.36
N LEU A 477 -7.24 -11.04 13.43
CA LEU A 477 -7.06 -10.18 12.25
C LEU A 477 -5.69 -10.42 11.63
N GLN A 478 -4.63 -10.35 12.43
CA GLN A 478 -3.26 -10.53 11.96
C GLN A 478 -3.07 -11.93 11.35
N LYS A 479 -3.66 -12.96 11.97
CA LYS A 479 -3.64 -14.34 11.48
C LYS A 479 -4.33 -14.47 10.12
N CYS A 480 -5.53 -13.93 9.98
CA CYS A 480 -6.28 -14.00 8.72
C CYS A 480 -5.62 -13.19 7.60
N LEU A 481 -5.03 -12.04 7.92
CA LEU A 481 -4.31 -11.24 6.94
C LEU A 481 -3.03 -11.94 6.46
N GLU A 482 -2.32 -12.64 7.35
CA GLU A 482 -1.20 -13.51 6.97
C GLU A 482 -1.62 -14.66 6.07
N ASP A 483 -2.74 -15.34 6.38
CA ASP A 483 -3.24 -16.44 5.56
C ASP A 483 -3.62 -15.96 4.17
N TRP A 484 -4.33 -14.83 4.11
CA TRP A 484 -4.67 -14.20 2.86
C TRP A 484 -3.41 -13.83 2.06
N HIS A 485 -2.41 -13.20 2.70
CA HIS A 485 -1.17 -12.76 2.05
C HIS A 485 -0.33 -13.96 1.54
N PHE A 486 -0.23 -15.01 2.36
CA PHE A 486 0.48 -16.25 2.03
C PHE A 486 -0.22 -17.01 0.90
N ASN A 487 -1.53 -17.20 0.99
CA ASN A 487 -2.33 -17.85 -0.06
C ASN A 487 -2.26 -17.07 -1.37
N LYS A 488 -2.31 -15.74 -1.31
CA LYS A 488 -2.15 -14.90 -2.50
C LYS A 488 -0.75 -15.05 -3.11
N THR A 489 0.29 -15.10 -2.29
CA THR A 489 1.67 -15.36 -2.74
C THR A 489 1.79 -16.72 -3.42
N ARG A 490 1.24 -17.77 -2.78
CA ARG A 490 1.17 -19.12 -3.34
C ARG A 490 0.46 -19.12 -4.69
N ASP A 491 -0.71 -18.50 -4.77
CA ASP A 491 -1.54 -18.56 -5.96
C ASP A 491 -0.90 -17.86 -7.17
N TYR A 492 -0.24 -16.73 -6.95
CA TYR A 492 0.56 -16.09 -8.00
C TYR A 492 1.65 -17.01 -8.54
N TYR A 493 2.29 -17.77 -7.66
CA TYR A 493 3.38 -18.68 -8.00
C TYR A 493 2.91 -19.99 -8.66
N LEU A 494 1.97 -20.69 -8.04
CA LEU A 494 1.53 -22.02 -8.49
C LEU A 494 0.63 -21.95 -9.73
N TYR A 495 -0.19 -20.90 -9.85
CA TYR A 495 -1.19 -20.78 -10.91
C TYR A 495 -0.85 -19.69 -11.93
N ASN A 496 0.35 -19.10 -11.84
CA ASN A 496 0.82 -18.05 -12.75
C ASN A 496 -0.20 -16.91 -12.95
N LYS A 497 -0.87 -16.50 -11.86
CA LYS A 497 -1.87 -15.43 -11.92
C LYS A 497 -1.20 -14.13 -12.39
N LYS A 498 -1.88 -13.36 -13.23
CA LYS A 498 -1.39 -12.04 -13.67
C LYS A 498 -1.91 -10.95 -12.75
N PHE A 499 -1.06 -9.95 -12.50
CA PHE A 499 -1.44 -8.77 -11.73
C PHE A 499 -1.56 -7.56 -12.66
N ASN A 500 -2.76 -6.95 -12.69
CA ASN A 500 -3.03 -5.77 -13.50
C ASN A 500 -2.45 -4.51 -12.83
N THR A 501 -1.52 -3.85 -13.52
CA THR A 501 -0.83 -2.64 -13.06
C THR A 501 -1.42 -1.34 -13.60
N SER A 502 -2.44 -1.40 -14.47
CA SER A 502 -3.00 -0.23 -15.18
C SER A 502 -3.44 0.89 -14.25
N PHE A 503 -3.99 0.58 -13.07
CA PHE A 503 -4.34 1.60 -12.09
C PHE A 503 -3.10 2.39 -11.63
N TYR A 504 -2.01 1.70 -11.32
CA TYR A 504 -0.77 2.29 -10.81
C TYR A 504 0.01 3.06 -11.88
N GLU A 505 0.03 2.56 -13.11
CA GLU A 505 0.67 3.23 -14.26
C GLU A 505 0.03 4.58 -14.57
N ASN A 506 -1.25 4.74 -14.24
CA ASN A 506 -2.02 5.92 -14.59
C ASN A 506 -2.05 7.02 -13.53
N LEU A 507 -1.44 6.80 -12.36
CA LEU A 507 -1.42 7.76 -11.24
C LEU A 507 -0.71 9.07 -11.62
N SER A 508 -1.18 10.20 -11.11
CA SER A 508 -0.60 11.50 -11.44
C SER A 508 0.89 11.58 -11.09
N PHE A 509 1.32 11.03 -9.95
CA PHE A 509 2.74 11.07 -9.57
C PHE A 509 3.63 10.20 -10.45
N VAL A 510 3.07 9.24 -11.18
CA VAL A 510 3.80 8.43 -12.16
C VAL A 510 3.99 9.20 -13.47
N LYS A 511 2.97 9.95 -13.89
CA LYS A 511 2.96 10.76 -15.12
C LYS A 511 3.74 12.07 -14.98
N ASN A 512 3.73 12.69 -13.80
CA ASN A 512 4.28 14.02 -13.55
C ASN A 512 5.48 13.94 -12.58
N LYS A 513 6.57 13.33 -13.04
CA LYS A 513 7.82 13.20 -12.27
C LYS A 513 9.02 13.79 -13.00
N ILE A 514 10.08 14.06 -12.24
CA ILE A 514 11.42 14.38 -12.75
C ILE A 514 12.13 13.13 -13.23
#